data_AF-F6UL52-F1
#
_entry.id   AF-F6UL52-F1
#
_cell.length_a   1.000
_cell.length_b   1.000
_cell.length_c   1.000
_cell.angle_alpha   90.00
_cell.angle_beta   90.00
_cell.angle_gamma   90.00
#
_symmetry.space_group_name_H-M   'P 1'
#
loop_
_entity.id
_entity.type
_entity.pdbx_description
1 polymer ?
#
loop_
_entity_poly.entity_id
_entity_poly.type
_entity_poly.pdbx_seq_one_letter_code
_entity_poly.pdbx_strand_id
1 'polypeptide(L)'
;GDEFFCSHCRALQPPDPTRDYFSLMNCNRSFRVDVTKLQHRYQQLQRLVHPDFFSQKSQTEKHFSDKHSTLVNDAYKTLQAPLTRGLYLVS
;
A
#
# COMPACT_ATOMS: atom_id res chain seq x y z
N GLY A 1 -3.47 15.61 2.49
CA GLY A 1 -3.51 15.48 1.03
C GLY A 1 -3.23 14.04 0.71
N ASP A 2 -3.97 13.44 -0.23
CA ASP A 2 -3.79 12.02 -0.56
C ASP A 2 -2.35 11.77 -1.02
N GLU A 3 -1.54 11.09 -0.21
CA GLU A 3 -0.12 10.82 -0.48
C GLU A 3 0.12 10.08 -1.81
N PHE A 4 -0.93 9.50 -2.39
CA PHE A 4 -0.90 8.76 -3.64
C PHE A 4 -1.12 9.66 -4.87
N PHE A 5 -1.74 10.83 -4.72
CA PHE A 5 -2.18 11.64 -5.85
C PHE A 5 -1.58 13.04 -5.82
N CYS A 6 -1.22 13.57 -6.98
CA CYS A 6 -0.74 14.94 -7.09
C CYS A 6 -1.83 15.94 -6.66
N SER A 7 -1.47 16.90 -5.80
CA SER A 7 -2.38 17.95 -5.32
C SER A 7 -2.89 18.89 -6.41
N HIS A 8 -2.19 18.99 -7.55
CA HIS A 8 -2.54 19.91 -8.63
C HIS A 8 -3.32 19.22 -9.76
N CYS A 9 -2.85 18.07 -10.24
CA CYS A 9 -3.44 17.39 -11.40
C CYS A 9 -4.17 16.08 -11.07
N ARG A 10 -4.13 15.63 -9.80
CA ARG A 10 -4.71 14.36 -9.33
C ARG A 10 -4.19 13.10 -10.04
N ALA A 11 -3.06 13.18 -10.76
CA ALA A 11 -2.41 12.01 -11.32
C ALA A 11 -1.82 11.15 -10.20
N LEU A 12 -1.95 9.82 -10.34
CA LEU A 12 -1.31 8.86 -9.44
C LEU A 12 0.21 9.07 -9.49
N GLN A 13 0.83 9.18 -8.31
CA GLN A 13 2.27 9.35 -8.15
C GLN A 13 2.94 7.98 -7.97
N PRO A 14 4.25 7.85 -8.29
CA PRO A 14 4.98 6.61 -8.01
C PRO A 14 4.99 6.30 -6.50
N PRO A 15 5.10 5.01 -6.11
CA PRO A 15 5.28 4.64 -4.71
C PRO A 15 6.60 5.16 -4.15
N ASP A 16 6.57 5.61 -2.90
CA ASP A 16 7.76 6.00 -2.15
C ASP A 16 8.54 4.75 -1.72
N PRO A 17 9.79 4.56 -2.19
CA PRO A 17 10.60 3.39 -1.87
C PRO A 17 11.11 3.38 -0.42
N THR A 18 11.06 4.51 0.28
CA THR A 18 11.54 4.63 1.67
C THR A 18 10.47 4.30 2.70
N ARG A 19 9.20 4.21 2.26
CA ARG A 19 8.06 3.94 3.13
C ARG A 19 8.00 2.45 3.50
N ASP A 20 8.05 2.18 4.81
CA ASP A 20 7.92 0.82 5.33
C ASP A 20 6.45 0.32 5.33
N TYR A 21 6.27 -1.00 5.51
CA TYR A 21 4.95 -1.63 5.46
C TYR A 21 4.01 -1.20 6.59
N PHE A 22 4.52 -0.91 7.79
CA PHE A 22 3.70 -0.43 8.91
C PHE A 22 3.19 0.99 8.62
N SER A 23 4.06 1.85 8.10
CA SER A 23 3.69 3.20 7.66
C SER A 23 2.70 3.21 6.49
N LEU A 24 2.83 2.27 5.54
CA LEU A 24 1.85 2.09 4.45
C LEU A 24 0.49 1.61 4.99
N MET A 25 0.52 0.65 5.90
CA MET A 25 -0.65 0.05 6.54
C MET A 25 -1.20 0.86 7.71
N ASN A 26 -0.69 2.07 7.93
CA ASN A 26 -1.13 3.00 8.96
C ASN A 26 -1.25 2.34 10.34
N CYS A 27 -0.22 1.59 10.73
CA CYS A 27 -0.12 0.93 12.02
C CYS A 27 1.27 1.12 12.64
N ASN A 28 1.37 0.89 13.95
CA ASN A 28 2.65 1.02 14.64
C ASN A 28 3.60 -0.11 14.25
N ARG A 29 4.90 0.20 14.12
CA ARG A 29 5.97 -0.81 13.98
C ARG A 29 6.07 -1.66 15.25
N SER A 30 5.28 -2.72 15.30
CA SER A 30 5.10 -3.60 16.45
C SER A 30 4.75 -5.00 15.98
N PHE A 31 5.19 -6.02 16.71
CA PHE A 31 4.77 -7.39 16.44
C PHE A 31 3.26 -7.58 16.67
N ARG A 32 2.68 -6.88 17.65
CA ARG A 32 1.24 -6.86 17.89
C ARG A 32 0.58 -5.90 16.88
N VAL A 33 -0.10 -6.48 15.88
CA VAL A 33 -0.88 -5.76 14.86
C VAL A 33 -2.33 -6.24 14.93
N ASP A 34 -3.25 -5.28 14.90
CA ASP A 34 -4.69 -5.53 14.77
C ASP A 34 -5.00 -5.89 13.30
N VAL A 35 -5.26 -7.18 13.06
CA VAL A 35 -5.50 -7.72 11.71
C VAL A 35 -6.80 -7.19 11.09
N THR A 36 -7.78 -6.80 11.90
CA THR A 36 -9.04 -6.23 11.40
C THR A 36 -8.81 -4.82 10.86
N LYS A 37 -8.06 -3.98 11.59
CA LYS A 37 -7.63 -2.66 11.09
C LYS A 37 -6.73 -2.78 9.87
N LEU A 38 -5.82 -3.75 9.87
CA LEU A 38 -4.94 -4.03 8.74
C LEU A 38 -5.74 -4.37 7.47
N GLN A 39 -6.73 -5.25 7.58
CA GLN A 39 -7.61 -5.61 6.46
C GLN A 39 -8.44 -4.42 5.96
N HIS A 40 -8.98 -3.61 6.88
CA HIS A 40 -9.72 -2.41 6.49
C HIS A 40 -8.83 -1.42 5.72
N ARG A 41 -7.60 -1.18 6.20
CA ARG A 41 -6.64 -0.32 5.52
C ARG A 41 -6.25 -0.88 4.15
N TYR A 42 -6.00 -2.18 4.05
CA TYR A 42 -5.74 -2.86 2.78
C TYR A 42 -6.84 -2.59 1.74
N GLN A 43 -8.10 -2.77 2.11
CA GLN A 43 -9.23 -2.50 1.23
C GLN A 43 -9.34 -1.02 0.83
N GLN A 44 -9.06 -0.10 1.75
CA GLN A 44 -9.03 1.33 1.44
C GLN A 44 -7.96 1.65 0.40
N LEU A 45 -6.75 1.14 0.58
CA LEU A 45 -5.64 1.35 -0.35
C LEU A 45 -5.94 0.75 -1.72
N GLN A 46 -6.44 -0.49 -1.77
CA GLN A 46 -6.81 -1.13 -3.03
C GLN A 46 -7.87 -0.33 -3.79
N ARG A 47 -8.88 0.22 -3.13
CA ARG A 47 -9.86 1.10 -3.81
C ARG A 47 -9.24 2.36 -4.42
N LEU A 48 -8.09 2.82 -3.93
CA LEU A 48 -7.39 3.98 -4.46
C LEU A 48 -6.45 3.62 -5.62
N VAL A 49 -5.84 2.44 -5.60
CA VAL A 49 -4.69 2.12 -6.47
C VAL A 49 -4.87 0.86 -7.32
N HIS A 50 -5.97 0.12 -7.22
CA HIS A 50 -6.14 -1.15 -7.95
C HIS A 50 -6.20 -0.93 -9.48
N PRO A 51 -5.49 -1.74 -10.29
CA PRO A 51 -5.38 -1.57 -11.75
C PRO A 51 -6.70 -1.48 -12.50
N ASP A 52 -7.74 -2.15 -12.01
CA ASP A 52 -9.09 -2.10 -12.57
C ASP A 52 -9.61 -0.65 -12.74
N PHE A 53 -9.27 0.25 -11.81
CA PHE A 53 -9.68 1.66 -11.85
C PHE A 53 -8.81 2.52 -12.78
N PHE A 54 -7.69 1.99 -13.28
CA PHE A 54 -6.73 2.69 -14.13
C PHE A 54 -6.67 2.13 -15.56
N SER A 55 -7.53 1.17 -15.90
CA SER A 55 -7.62 0.53 -17.24
C SER A 55 -7.77 1.52 -18.41
N GLN A 56 -8.39 2.68 -18.18
CA GLN A 56 -8.56 3.75 -19.19
C GLN A 56 -7.61 4.96 -18.99
N LYS A 57 -6.69 4.88 -18.03
CA LYS A 57 -5.73 5.95 -17.72
C LYS A 57 -4.47 5.87 -18.60
N SER A 58 -3.59 6.86 -18.44
CA SER A 58 -2.29 6.88 -19.10
C SER A 58 -1.45 5.64 -18.79
N GLN A 59 -0.54 5.26 -19.68
CA GLN A 59 0.35 4.11 -19.45
C GLN A 59 1.19 4.28 -18.18
N THR A 60 1.57 5.53 -17.86
CA THR A 60 2.30 5.88 -16.65
C THR A 60 1.47 5.62 -15.39
N GLU A 61 0.21 6.04 -15.36
CA GLU A 61 -0.67 5.80 -14.21
C GLU A 61 -1.02 4.32 -14.04
N LYS A 62 -1.21 3.58 -15.15
CA LYS A 62 -1.36 2.11 -15.10
C LYS A 62 -0.17 1.44 -14.44
N HIS A 63 1.05 1.81 -14.86
CA HIS A 63 2.28 1.29 -14.28
C HIS A 63 2.42 1.62 -12.80
N PHE A 64 2.07 2.84 -12.38
CA PHE A 64 2.09 3.19 -10.96
C PHE A 64 1.02 2.47 -10.16
N SER A 65 -0.18 2.28 -10.74
CA SER A 65 -1.27 1.51 -10.12
C SER A 65 -0.86 0.06 -9.88
N ASP A 66 -0.24 -0.60 -10.86
CA ASP A 66 0.29 -1.96 -10.71
C ASP A 66 1.33 -2.04 -9.58
N LYS A 67 2.28 -1.09 -9.55
CA LYS A 67 3.32 -1.03 -8.51
C LYS A 67 2.73 -0.81 -7.11
N HIS A 68 1.78 0.12 -6.97
CA HIS A 68 1.12 0.38 -5.70
C HIS A 68 0.30 -0.82 -5.24
N SER A 69 -0.50 -1.44 -6.12
CA SER A 69 -1.29 -2.62 -5.77
C SER A 69 -0.41 -3.78 -5.30
N THR A 70 0.74 -3.99 -5.98
CA THR A 70 1.74 -5.00 -5.58
C THR A 70 2.29 -4.70 -4.19
N LEU A 71 2.75 -3.46 -3.94
CA LEU A 71 3.28 -3.05 -2.65
C LEU A 71 2.26 -3.18 -1.50
N VAL A 72 1.01 -2.82 -1.77
CA VAL A 72 -0.11 -2.94 -0.81
C VAL A 72 -0.39 -4.42 -0.50
N ASN A 73 -0.36 -5.30 -1.50
CA ASN A 73 -0.52 -6.73 -1.31
C ASN A 73 0.63 -7.33 -0.47
N ASP A 74 1.87 -6.94 -0.76
CA ASP A 74 3.05 -7.45 -0.07
C ASP A 74 3.08 -7.00 1.39
N ALA A 75 2.80 -5.73 1.65
CA ALA A 75 2.68 -5.20 3.00
C ALA A 75 1.57 -5.92 3.79
N TYR A 76 0.42 -6.18 3.16
CA TYR A 76 -0.71 -6.83 3.83
C TYR A 76 -0.35 -8.27 4.19
N LYS A 77 0.13 -9.06 3.22
CA LYS A 77 0.52 -10.46 3.45
C LYS A 77 1.63 -10.57 4.49
N THR A 78 2.63 -9.69 4.40
CA THR A 78 3.76 -9.66 5.33
C THR A 78 3.31 -9.38 6.76
N LEU A 79 2.47 -8.37 6.98
CA LEU A 79 2.03 -7.97 8.32
C LEU A 79 0.90 -8.85 8.88
N GLN A 80 0.14 -9.53 8.02
CA GLN A 80 -0.96 -10.40 8.43
C GLN A 80 -0.43 -11.64 9.16
N ALA A 81 0.55 -12.36 8.59
CA ALA A 81 1.08 -13.58 9.20
C ALA A 81 2.12 -13.26 10.30
N PRO A 82 2.04 -13.88 11.49
CA PRO A 82 2.99 -13.62 12.58
C PRO A 82 4.46 -13.88 12.20
N LEU A 83 4.72 -14.95 11.43
CA LEU A 83 6.09 -15.32 11.03
C LEU A 83 6.73 -14.25 10.14
N THR A 84 6.09 -13.91 9.03
CA THR A 84 6.59 -12.92 8.07
C THR A 84 6.72 -11.53 8.69
N ARG A 85 5.78 -11.16 9.56
CA ARG A 85 5.82 -9.91 10.32
C ARG A 85 7.02 -9.86 11.28
N GLY A 86 7.30 -10.96 11.97
CA GLY A 86 8.47 -11.07 12.85
C GLY A 86 9.77 -10.88 12.08
N LEU A 87 9.92 -11.56 10.94
CA LEU A 87 11.08 -11.42 10.06
C LEU A 87 11.24 -9.99 9.53
N TYR A 88 10.15 -9.36 9.09
CA TYR A 88 10.18 -7.98 8.60
C TYR A 88 10.50 -6.94 9.69
N LEU A 89 10.14 -7.22 10.94
CA LEU A 89 10.39 -6.27 12.04
C LEU A 89 11.88 -6.16 12.38
N VAL A 90 12.65 -7.22 12.15
CA VAL A 90 14.09 -7.33 12.44
C VAL A 90 15.00 -7.09 11.23
N SER A 91 14.43 -6.94 10.02
CA SER A 91 15.14 -6.43 8.84
C SER A 91 15.29 -4.92 8.90
#